data_AF-A0A4U0XMU8-F1
#
_entry.id   AF-A0A4U0XMU8-F1
#
_cell.length_a   1.000
_cell.length_b   1.000
_cell.length_c   1.000
_cell.angle_alpha   90.00
_cell.angle_beta   90.00
_cell.angle_gamma   90.00
#
_symmetry.space_group_name_H-M   'P 1'
#
loop_
_entity.id
_entity.type
_entity.pdbx_description
1 polymer ?
#
loop_
_entity_poly.entity_id
_entity_poly.type
_entity_poly.pdbx_seq_one_letter_code
_entity_poly.pdbx_strand_id
1 'polypeptide(L)'
;MTSMHELEELRAFYGQHVDSVYQDALEVEFESGHGPKIICEVYQFKPRTPELLRQLQYVKNSFTGKYEAREERSPPLAMQLMENRDVSLYDSYLDLFVEHHLPGFPRCCFADEPDNFQPRLLALMCELYHGTANEKKPFLRPVLHSVLRLVVATYIMGHTLNLSDNTKDEIVRRLGSPREKFGRFCSPRMANRQLKFLFSFLHRKCMKALLSKIQNILRHSKVRETWVLAFCAVLGLGMVDEEVQKTIHIIMNSRWTRRQTPQADAEWQAQWACEAIDKKFEYITDLFRRKYNSSSRSMNPLANYDHTEVAQCLGGAATDFVRRVHALVVEKGVYHDHAAV
;
A
#
# COMPACT_ATOMS: atom_id res chain seq x y z
N MET A 1 -7.08 -9.36 6.91
CA MET A 1 -6.49 -8.24 7.68
C MET A 1 -6.34 -8.71 9.11
N THR A 2 -5.11 -8.64 9.63
CA THR A 2 -4.77 -9.03 11.00
C THR A 2 -5.47 -8.14 12.03
N SER A 3 -5.80 -8.69 13.19
CA SER A 3 -6.53 -8.04 14.30
C SER A 3 -5.91 -6.72 14.80
N MET A 4 -4.62 -6.48 14.48
CA MET A 4 -3.84 -5.29 14.83
C MET A 4 -4.46 -3.94 14.42
N HIS A 5 -5.44 -3.96 13.53
CA HIS A 5 -6.14 -2.79 13.00
C HIS A 5 -7.53 -2.58 13.62
N GLU A 6 -7.79 -3.18 14.77
CA GLU A 6 -9.01 -2.96 15.56
C GLU A 6 -8.78 -1.89 16.64
N LEU A 7 -9.81 -1.06 16.87
CA LEU A 7 -9.72 0.08 17.78
C LEU A 7 -9.54 -0.40 19.24
N GLU A 8 -10.18 -1.51 19.58
CA GLU A 8 -10.11 -2.13 20.91
C GLU A 8 -8.70 -2.64 21.20
N GLU A 9 -8.07 -3.35 20.25
CA GLU A 9 -6.67 -3.78 20.38
C GLU A 9 -5.71 -2.59 20.48
N LEU A 10 -5.94 -1.52 19.70
CA LEU A 10 -5.11 -0.32 19.78
C LEU A 10 -5.22 0.34 21.15
N ARG A 11 -6.44 0.46 21.69
CA ARG A 11 -6.71 1.01 23.03
C ARG A 11 -6.12 0.13 24.14
N ALA A 12 -6.26 -1.19 24.03
CA ALA A 12 -5.66 -2.14 24.96
C ALA A 12 -4.14 -2.05 24.95
N PHE A 13 -3.52 -2.05 23.77
CA PHE A 13 -2.08 -1.90 23.60
C PHE A 13 -1.56 -0.57 24.15
N TYR A 14 -2.29 0.52 23.88
CA TYR A 14 -2.00 1.84 24.46
C TYR A 14 -2.05 1.80 26.00
N GLY A 15 -3.16 1.32 26.56
CA GLY A 15 -3.36 1.24 28.01
C GLY A 15 -2.38 0.29 28.72
N GLN A 16 -1.84 -0.70 28.03
CA GLN A 16 -0.83 -1.62 28.57
C GLN A 16 0.57 -0.97 28.65
N HIS A 17 0.92 -0.13 27.67
CA HIS A 17 2.31 0.33 27.48
C HIS A 17 2.53 1.82 27.75
N VAL A 18 1.47 2.62 27.86
CA VAL A 18 1.53 4.06 28.16
C VAL A 18 1.04 4.30 29.59
N ASP A 19 1.83 5.04 30.37
CA ASP A 19 1.52 5.41 31.76
C ASP A 19 0.74 6.72 31.82
N SER A 20 1.33 7.79 31.29
CA SER A 20 0.74 9.13 31.24
C SER A 20 1.18 9.87 29.98
N VAL A 21 0.42 10.87 29.56
CA VAL A 21 0.72 11.72 28.39
C VAL A 21 0.96 13.14 28.85
N TYR A 22 1.97 13.79 28.30
CA TYR A 22 2.25 15.19 28.54
C TYR A 22 1.25 16.06 27.75
N GLN A 23 0.91 17.24 28.25
CA GLN A 23 -0.09 18.10 27.60
C GLN A 23 0.46 18.91 26.42
N ASP A 24 1.79 19.02 26.31
CA ASP A 24 2.43 19.78 25.25
C ASP A 24 2.33 19.02 23.92
N ALA A 25 1.49 19.54 23.02
CA ALA A 25 1.37 19.08 21.65
C ALA A 25 2.62 19.42 20.83
N LEU A 26 2.99 18.52 19.94
CA LEU A 26 4.08 18.64 18.99
C LEU A 26 3.52 18.35 17.60
N GLU A 27 3.63 19.30 16.68
CA GLU A 27 3.39 19.02 15.29
C GLU A 27 4.62 18.30 14.71
N VAL A 28 4.40 17.13 14.13
CA VAL A 28 5.46 16.29 13.59
C VAL A 28 5.19 15.92 12.14
N GLU A 29 6.25 15.89 11.35
CA GLU A 29 6.19 15.45 9.97
C GLU A 29 6.70 14.01 9.86
N PHE A 30 5.87 13.14 9.31
CA PHE A 30 6.23 11.77 8.98
C PHE A 30 6.51 11.60 7.49
N GLU A 31 7.48 10.75 7.18
CA GLU A 31 7.90 10.35 5.85
C GLU A 31 7.65 8.86 5.66
N SER A 32 6.97 8.52 4.57
CA SER A 32 6.75 7.14 4.13
C SER A 32 7.80 6.66 3.11
N GLY A 33 8.81 7.48 2.81
CA GLY A 33 9.85 7.23 1.78
C GLY A 33 9.56 7.89 0.43
N HIS A 34 8.29 8.12 0.08
CA HIS A 34 7.89 8.89 -1.10
C HIS A 34 6.59 9.65 -0.85
N GLY A 35 6.43 10.80 -1.51
CA GLY A 35 5.21 11.61 -1.46
C GLY A 35 5.24 12.76 -0.45
N PRO A 36 4.07 13.36 -0.16
CA PRO A 36 3.97 14.47 0.78
C PRO A 36 4.27 14.02 2.21
N LYS A 37 4.67 14.96 3.06
CA LYS A 37 4.83 14.68 4.49
C LYS A 37 3.45 14.45 5.12
N ILE A 38 3.35 13.45 5.98
CA ILE A 38 2.15 13.22 6.79
C ILE A 38 2.32 14.06 8.05
N ILE A 39 1.58 15.18 8.14
CA ILE A 39 1.61 16.06 9.30
C ILE A 39 0.64 15.53 10.35
N CYS A 40 1.11 15.46 11.59
CA CYS A 40 0.33 14.91 12.70
C CYS A 40 0.65 15.65 14.00
N GLU A 41 -0.36 15.85 14.83
CA GLU A 41 -0.17 16.29 16.21
C GLU A 41 0.12 15.07 17.10
N VAL A 42 1.23 15.11 17.83
CA VAL A 42 1.63 14.06 18.78
C VAL A 42 2.03 14.64 20.12
N TYR A 43 1.98 13.80 21.13
CA TYR A 43 2.30 14.12 22.50
C TYR A 43 3.37 13.18 22.99
N GLN A 44 4.29 13.72 23.78
CA GLN A 44 5.20 12.88 24.53
C GLN A 44 4.40 12.05 25.55
N PHE A 45 4.81 10.82 25.80
CA PHE A 45 4.25 10.01 26.86
C PHE A 45 5.33 9.40 27.75
N LYS A 46 4.93 9.02 28.97
CA LYS A 46 5.75 8.22 29.88
C LYS A 46 5.48 6.74 29.62
N PRO A 47 6.48 5.95 29.20
CA PRO A 47 6.30 4.54 28.90
C PRO A 47 6.13 3.73 30.19
N ARG A 48 5.17 2.79 30.22
CA ARG A 48 5.05 1.79 31.28
C ARG A 48 5.99 0.61 31.06
N THR A 49 6.26 0.26 29.80
CA THR A 49 7.15 -0.84 29.43
C THR A 49 8.11 -0.41 28.31
N PRO A 50 9.24 -1.11 28.10
CA PRO A 50 10.19 -0.77 27.03
C PRO A 50 9.68 -1.08 25.61
N GLU A 51 8.52 -1.72 25.47
CA GLU A 51 7.99 -2.19 24.18
C GLU A 51 7.83 -1.05 23.16
N LEU A 52 7.37 0.12 23.61
CA LEU A 52 7.18 1.30 22.75
C LEU A 52 8.47 2.10 22.51
N LEU A 53 9.55 1.79 23.23
CA LEU A 53 10.85 2.46 23.10
C LEU A 53 11.78 1.75 22.13
N ARG A 54 11.32 0.64 21.54
CA ARG A 54 12.09 -0.22 20.64
C ARG A 54 11.30 -0.51 19.38
N GLN A 55 11.99 -0.54 18.26
CA GLN A 55 11.45 -0.91 16.97
C GLN A 55 12.41 -1.88 16.27
N LEU A 56 11.84 -2.86 15.58
CA LEU A 56 12.59 -3.71 14.65
C LEU A 56 12.57 -3.04 13.28
N GLN A 57 13.74 -2.83 12.71
CA GLN A 57 13.94 -2.42 11.32
C GLN A 57 14.59 -3.58 10.58
N TYR A 58 14.06 -3.92 9.41
CA TYR A 58 14.65 -4.94 8.57
C TYR A 58 15.57 -4.25 7.56
N VAL A 59 16.86 -4.59 7.60
CA VAL A 59 17.86 -4.03 6.69
C VAL A 59 18.44 -5.16 5.86
N LYS A 60 18.53 -4.97 4.55
CA LYS A 60 19.18 -5.93 3.67
C LYS A 60 20.69 -5.91 3.94
N ASN A 61 21.22 -7.02 4.41
CA ASN A 61 22.66 -7.19 4.59
C ASN A 61 23.33 -7.23 3.21
N SER A 62 24.27 -6.33 2.98
CA SER A 62 24.96 -6.16 1.69
C SER A 62 25.85 -7.34 1.30
N PHE A 63 26.27 -8.17 2.26
CA PHE A 63 27.12 -9.34 2.04
C PHE A 63 26.32 -10.61 1.80
N THR A 64 25.23 -10.82 2.55
CA THR A 64 24.41 -12.04 2.46
C THR A 64 23.19 -11.88 1.55
N GLY A 65 22.82 -10.64 1.22
CA GLY A 65 21.60 -10.32 0.47
C GLY A 65 20.31 -10.56 1.26
N LYS A 66 20.39 -11.05 2.50
CA LYS A 66 19.24 -11.37 3.36
C LYS A 66 18.81 -10.17 4.19
N TYR A 67 17.53 -10.10 4.51
CA TYR A 67 17.02 -9.11 5.47
C TYR A 67 17.32 -9.55 6.90
N GLU A 68 18.01 -8.69 7.64
CA GLU A 68 18.34 -8.89 9.04
C GLU A 68 17.57 -7.88 9.90
N ALA A 69 17.01 -8.36 11.01
CA ALA A 69 16.29 -7.52 11.95
C ALA A 69 17.29 -6.79 12.87
N ARG A 70 17.22 -5.46 12.88
CA ARG A 70 17.98 -4.58 13.76
C ARG A 70 17.03 -3.88 14.73
N GLU A 71 17.35 -3.92 16.02
CA GLU A 71 16.61 -3.17 17.03
C GLU A 71 17.12 -1.72 17.07
N GLU A 72 16.21 -0.77 16.90
CA GLU A 72 16.45 0.67 16.94
C GLU A 72 15.57 1.31 18.01
N ARG A 73 16.03 2.45 18.53
CA ARG A 73 15.29 3.19 19.57
C ARG A 73 14.14 3.97 18.95
N SER A 74 12.96 3.83 19.56
CA SER A 74 11.74 4.56 19.21
C SER A 74 11.49 5.69 20.22
N PRO A 75 11.24 6.93 19.79
CA PRO A 75 10.88 8.03 20.68
C PRO A 75 9.46 7.80 21.26
N PRO A 76 9.22 8.20 22.53
CA PRO A 76 7.93 7.99 23.19
C PRO A 76 6.91 9.06 22.78
N LEU A 77 6.50 9.03 21.51
CA LEU A 77 5.47 9.92 20.95
C LEU A 77 4.22 9.13 20.54
N ALA A 78 3.06 9.66 20.87
CA ALA A 78 1.76 9.10 20.53
C ALA A 78 0.77 10.21 20.12
N MET A 79 -0.17 9.90 19.26
CA MET A 79 -1.30 10.78 18.95
C MET A 79 -2.28 10.77 20.13
N GLN A 80 -2.99 11.88 20.33
CA GLN A 80 -4.19 11.86 21.17
C GLN A 80 -5.31 11.05 20.48
N LEU A 81 -6.40 10.75 21.20
CA LEU A 81 -7.57 10.04 20.70
C LEU A 81 -7.91 10.45 19.26
N MET A 82 -7.96 9.47 18.36
CA MET A 82 -8.23 9.73 16.94
C MET A 82 -9.68 10.18 16.75
N GLU A 83 -9.88 11.31 16.10
CA GLU A 83 -11.18 11.91 15.84
C GLU A 83 -11.62 11.74 14.38
N ASN A 84 -12.91 11.98 14.11
CA ASN A 84 -13.44 11.98 12.72
C ASN A 84 -12.75 13.03 11.83
N ARG A 85 -12.22 14.10 12.44
CA ARG A 85 -11.43 15.12 11.74
C ARG A 85 -10.16 14.52 11.12
N ASP A 86 -9.46 13.66 11.87
CA ASP A 86 -8.24 13.00 11.41
C ASP A 86 -8.52 12.11 10.19
N VAL A 87 -9.64 11.38 10.22
CA VAL A 87 -10.05 10.54 9.09
C VAL A 87 -10.23 11.37 7.83
N SER A 88 -10.89 12.53 7.92
CA SER A 88 -11.08 13.42 6.77
C SER A 88 -9.76 14.00 6.26
N LEU A 89 -8.88 14.43 7.18
CA LEU A 89 -7.56 14.95 6.85
C LEU A 89 -6.73 13.93 6.05
N TYR A 90 -6.64 12.69 6.55
CA TYR A 90 -5.85 11.65 5.90
C TYR A 90 -6.54 11.08 4.65
N ASP A 91 -7.87 11.17 4.54
CA ASP A 91 -8.59 10.85 3.29
C ASP A 91 -8.22 11.84 2.16
N SER A 92 -8.12 13.14 2.49
CA SER A 92 -7.63 14.18 1.56
C SER A 92 -6.14 14.07 1.27
N TYR A 93 -5.33 13.62 2.23
CA TYR A 93 -3.91 13.32 1.99
C TYR A 93 -3.73 12.29 0.86
N LEU A 94 -4.58 11.26 0.80
CA LEU A 94 -4.53 10.28 -0.30
C LEU A 94 -4.87 10.92 -1.66
N ASP A 95 -5.75 11.92 -1.72
CA ASP A 95 -6.05 12.66 -2.96
C ASP A 95 -4.84 13.48 -3.38
N LEU A 96 -4.28 14.28 -2.46
CA LEU A 96 -3.07 15.07 -2.69
C LEU A 96 -1.93 14.20 -3.24
N PHE A 97 -1.73 13.02 -2.66
CA PHE A 97 -0.71 12.09 -3.12
C PHE A 97 -0.93 11.66 -4.57
N VAL A 98 -2.14 11.20 -4.90
CA VAL A 98 -2.47 10.69 -6.23
C VAL A 98 -2.50 11.81 -7.27
N GLU A 99 -2.84 13.04 -6.90
CA GLU A 99 -2.90 14.16 -7.82
C GLU A 99 -1.53 14.77 -8.12
N HIS A 100 -0.63 14.80 -7.13
CA HIS A 100 0.60 15.60 -7.24
C HIS A 100 1.91 14.83 -6.99
N HIS A 101 1.86 13.62 -6.44
CA HIS A 101 3.04 12.89 -5.99
C HIS A 101 3.23 11.51 -6.62
N LEU A 102 2.50 11.18 -7.69
CA LEU A 102 2.75 9.95 -8.46
C LEU A 102 4.10 9.88 -9.19
N PRO A 103 4.72 10.98 -9.66
CA PRO A 103 6.04 10.89 -10.30
C PRO A 103 7.08 10.26 -9.37
N GLY A 104 7.74 9.19 -9.83
CA GLY A 104 8.71 8.43 -9.04
C GLY A 104 8.13 7.40 -8.06
N PHE A 105 6.84 7.52 -7.70
CA PHE A 105 6.17 6.60 -6.78
C PHE A 105 6.30 5.12 -7.16
N PRO A 106 6.14 4.71 -8.44
CA PRO A 106 6.21 3.29 -8.80
C PRO A 106 7.54 2.61 -8.46
N ARG A 107 8.65 3.36 -8.51
CA ARG A 107 9.97 2.84 -8.14
C ARG A 107 10.13 2.71 -6.63
N CYS A 108 9.52 3.60 -5.86
CA CYS A 108 9.57 3.58 -4.40
C CYS A 108 8.63 2.51 -3.83
N CYS A 109 7.45 2.34 -4.43
CA CYS A 109 6.40 1.44 -3.94
C CYS A 109 6.85 -0.03 -3.86
N PHE A 110 7.69 -0.44 -4.80
CA PHE A 110 8.17 -1.82 -4.96
C PHE A 110 9.69 -1.90 -4.98
N ALA A 111 10.37 -1.00 -4.23
CA ALA A 111 11.83 -0.88 -4.24
C ALA A 111 12.54 -2.18 -3.80
N ASP A 112 11.87 -3.00 -3.00
CA ASP A 112 12.41 -4.25 -2.46
C ASP A 112 12.19 -5.46 -3.38
N GLU A 113 11.46 -5.29 -4.49
CA GLU A 113 11.23 -6.37 -5.45
C GLU A 113 12.50 -6.70 -6.25
N PRO A 114 12.79 -7.99 -6.47
CA PRO A 114 13.97 -8.40 -7.23
C PRO A 114 13.84 -8.11 -8.73
N ASP A 115 12.61 -7.96 -9.23
CA ASP A 115 12.34 -7.65 -10.62
C ASP A 115 11.62 -6.30 -10.76
N ASN A 116 11.63 -5.76 -11.98
CA ASN A 116 11.05 -4.45 -12.25
C ASN A 116 9.62 -4.51 -12.82
N PHE A 117 8.94 -5.66 -12.76
CA PHE A 117 7.63 -5.85 -13.36
C PHE A 117 6.58 -4.97 -12.69
N GLN A 118 6.40 -5.07 -11.36
CA GLN A 118 5.40 -4.25 -10.68
C GLN A 118 5.70 -2.74 -10.73
N PRO A 119 6.95 -2.27 -10.50
CA PRO A 119 7.28 -0.86 -10.71
C PRO A 119 6.90 -0.35 -12.11
N ARG A 120 7.20 -1.12 -13.16
CA ARG A 120 6.89 -0.74 -14.55
C ARG A 120 5.40 -0.77 -14.81
N LEU A 121 4.68 -1.78 -14.32
CA LEU A 121 3.24 -1.90 -14.49
C LEU A 121 2.49 -0.76 -13.79
N LEU A 122 2.87 -0.42 -12.56
CA LEU A 122 2.30 0.72 -11.84
C LEU A 122 2.63 2.05 -12.53
N ALA A 123 3.85 2.19 -13.08
CA ALA A 123 4.20 3.37 -13.88
C ALA A 123 3.28 3.54 -15.10
N LEU A 124 2.97 2.45 -15.82
CA LEU A 124 2.01 2.48 -16.93
C LEU A 124 0.61 2.94 -16.47
N MET A 125 0.15 2.50 -15.29
CA MET A 125 -1.14 2.93 -14.72
C MET A 125 -1.14 4.41 -14.32
N CYS A 126 -0.04 4.90 -13.76
CA CYS A 126 0.14 6.33 -13.45
C CYS A 126 0.16 7.18 -14.73
N GLU A 127 0.85 6.74 -15.78
CA GLU A 127 0.87 7.43 -17.07
C GLU A 127 -0.53 7.47 -17.69
N LEU A 128 -1.27 6.36 -17.65
CA LEU A 128 -2.67 6.32 -18.11
C LEU A 128 -3.56 7.28 -17.30
N TYR A 129 -3.37 7.38 -15.98
CA TYR A 129 -4.12 8.31 -15.15
C TYR A 129 -3.93 9.77 -15.58
N HIS A 130 -2.70 10.18 -15.90
CA HIS A 130 -2.43 11.54 -16.39
C HIS A 130 -2.89 11.74 -17.83
N GLY A 131 -2.69 10.76 -18.71
CA GLY A 131 -3.10 10.82 -20.12
C GLY A 131 -4.62 10.91 -20.33
N THR A 132 -5.40 10.45 -19.36
CA THR A 132 -6.88 10.47 -19.43
C THR A 132 -7.52 11.78 -18.96
N ALA A 133 -6.74 12.78 -18.52
CA ALA A 133 -7.26 14.08 -18.07
C ALA A 133 -8.07 14.83 -19.16
N ASN A 134 -7.72 14.62 -20.43
CA ASN A 134 -8.32 15.32 -21.59
C ASN A 134 -9.13 14.40 -22.51
N GLU A 135 -9.36 13.13 -22.13
CA GLU A 135 -10.03 12.15 -22.98
C GLU A 135 -11.56 12.14 -22.80
N LYS A 136 -12.28 11.74 -23.87
CA LYS A 136 -13.76 11.60 -23.90
C LYS A 136 -14.30 10.44 -23.02
N LYS A 137 -13.49 9.84 -22.15
CA LYS A 137 -13.87 8.72 -21.28
C LYS A 137 -13.97 9.15 -19.81
N PRO A 138 -15.12 9.72 -19.39
CA PRO A 138 -15.25 10.32 -18.06
C PRO A 138 -15.13 9.31 -16.90
N PHE A 139 -15.25 8.01 -17.18
CA PHE A 139 -15.25 6.97 -16.14
C PHE A 139 -13.90 6.33 -15.87
N LEU A 140 -12.91 6.44 -16.76
CA LEU A 140 -11.61 5.77 -16.61
C LEU A 140 -10.76 6.42 -15.52
N ARG A 141 -10.62 7.74 -15.57
CA ARG A 141 -9.87 8.50 -14.56
C ARG A 141 -10.41 8.27 -13.14
N PRO A 142 -11.72 8.33 -12.85
CA PRO A 142 -12.25 8.02 -11.52
C PRO A 142 -12.01 6.59 -11.04
N VAL A 143 -11.92 5.60 -11.93
CA VAL A 143 -11.57 4.22 -11.56
C VAL A 143 -10.09 4.13 -11.22
N LEU A 144 -9.22 4.65 -12.08
CA LEU A 144 -7.77 4.72 -11.84
C LEU A 144 -7.45 5.47 -10.55
N HIS A 145 -8.13 6.58 -10.29
CA HIS A 145 -7.99 7.33 -9.06
C HIS A 145 -8.29 6.47 -7.82
N SER A 146 -9.40 5.72 -7.83
CA SER A 146 -9.74 4.82 -6.72
C SER A 146 -8.74 3.68 -6.55
N VAL A 147 -8.20 3.16 -7.66
CA VAL A 147 -7.13 2.15 -7.63
C VAL A 147 -5.86 2.73 -7.01
N LEU A 148 -5.38 3.87 -7.51
CA LEU A 148 -4.15 4.49 -7.04
C LEU A 148 -4.25 4.92 -5.57
N ARG A 149 -5.41 5.45 -5.12
CA ARG A 149 -5.66 5.72 -3.70
C ARG A 149 -5.50 4.46 -2.85
N LEU A 150 -6.01 3.32 -3.32
CA LEU A 150 -5.88 2.05 -2.62
C LEU A 150 -4.41 1.60 -2.56
N VAL A 151 -3.69 1.66 -3.69
CA VAL A 151 -2.25 1.33 -3.74
C VAL A 151 -1.44 2.21 -2.77
N VAL A 152 -1.68 3.53 -2.77
CA VAL A 152 -1.00 4.47 -1.86
C VAL A 152 -1.31 4.17 -0.39
N ALA A 153 -2.58 3.88 -0.07
CA ALA A 153 -2.95 3.50 1.29
C ALA A 153 -2.25 2.20 1.73
N THR A 154 -2.18 1.20 0.84
CA THR A 154 -1.46 -0.05 1.08
C THR A 154 0.03 0.18 1.27
N TYR A 155 0.65 1.01 0.43
CA TYR A 155 2.05 1.41 0.55
C TYR A 155 2.35 2.01 1.95
N ILE A 156 1.55 2.98 2.39
CA ILE A 156 1.70 3.61 3.71
C ILE A 156 1.56 2.60 4.86
N MET A 157 0.64 1.64 4.73
CA MET A 157 0.45 0.60 5.74
C MET A 157 1.63 -0.39 5.79
N GLY A 158 2.19 -0.74 4.63
CA GLY A 158 3.33 -1.65 4.50
C GLY A 158 4.65 -1.04 4.98
N HIS A 159 4.80 0.29 4.87
CA HIS A 159 6.06 0.97 5.18
C HIS A 159 6.13 1.50 6.62
N THR A 160 7.35 1.64 7.14
CA THR A 160 7.58 2.33 8.41
C THR A 160 7.59 3.84 8.17
N LEU A 161 6.84 4.59 8.97
CA LEU A 161 6.83 6.05 8.90
C LEU A 161 7.92 6.62 9.79
N ASN A 162 8.87 7.33 9.19
CA ASN A 162 9.98 7.96 9.93
C ASN A 162 9.70 9.45 10.13
N LEU A 163 10.22 10.04 11.20
CA LEU A 163 10.22 11.49 11.36
C LEU A 163 11.10 12.12 10.27
N SER A 164 10.65 13.26 9.74
CA SER A 164 11.49 14.09 8.87
C SER A 164 12.74 14.55 9.62
N ASP A 165 13.83 14.83 8.90
CA ASP A 165 15.07 15.31 9.53
C ASP A 165 14.85 16.61 10.34
N ASN A 166 13.97 17.49 9.84
CA ASN A 166 13.60 18.74 10.51
C ASN A 166 12.94 18.47 11.87
N THR A 167 11.88 17.64 11.87
CA THR A 167 11.16 17.30 13.09
C THR A 167 12.03 16.48 14.05
N LYS A 168 12.85 15.56 13.53
CA LYS A 168 13.75 14.73 14.33
C LYS A 168 14.66 15.57 15.21
N ASP A 169 15.26 16.63 14.67
CA ASP A 169 16.18 17.49 15.42
C ASP A 169 15.46 18.32 16.50
N GLU A 170 14.20 18.67 16.31
CA GLU A 170 13.37 19.27 17.35
C GLU A 170 13.03 18.27 18.46
N ILE A 171 12.61 17.07 18.09
CA ILE A 171 12.26 16.00 19.05
C ILE A 171 13.46 15.61 19.90
N VAL A 172 14.64 15.48 19.30
CA VAL A 172 15.91 15.19 20.01
C VAL A 172 16.20 16.25 21.07
N ARG A 173 16.05 17.55 20.71
CA ARG A 173 16.23 18.68 21.64
C ARG A 173 15.23 18.64 22.79
N ARG A 174 13.94 18.42 22.50
CA ARG A 174 12.87 18.36 23.51
C ARG A 174 13.03 17.18 24.47
N LEU A 175 13.41 16.02 23.96
CA LEU A 175 13.59 14.79 24.76
C LEU A 175 14.89 14.80 25.60
N GLY A 176 15.71 15.85 25.51
CA GLY A 176 17.00 15.94 26.23
C GLY A 176 17.94 14.77 25.95
N SER A 177 17.77 14.11 24.80
CA SER A 177 18.48 12.88 24.45
C SER A 177 19.53 13.19 23.39
N PRO A 178 20.75 12.63 23.47
CA PRO A 178 21.74 12.78 22.39
C PRO A 178 21.18 12.32 21.05
N ARG A 179 21.42 13.09 19.97
CA ARG A 179 20.98 12.79 18.59
C ARG A 179 21.36 11.38 18.15
N GLU A 180 22.54 10.94 18.58
CA GLU A 180 23.13 9.62 18.32
C GLU A 180 22.29 8.45 18.85
N LYS A 181 21.41 8.69 19.83
CA LYS A 181 20.52 7.65 20.38
C LYS A 181 19.34 7.32 19.45
N PHE A 182 19.07 8.15 18.44
CA PHE A 182 18.03 7.91 17.45
C PHE A 182 18.68 7.75 16.08
N GLY A 183 18.71 6.49 15.58
CA GLY A 183 19.29 6.13 14.29
C GLY A 183 18.70 6.91 13.11
N ARG A 184 19.31 6.77 11.92
CA ARG A 184 18.91 7.52 10.70
C ARG A 184 17.40 7.50 10.48
N PHE A 185 16.79 6.33 10.56
CA PHE A 185 15.35 6.13 10.45
C PHE A 185 14.71 6.17 11.84
N CYS A 186 14.38 7.38 12.32
CA CYS A 186 13.75 7.55 13.63
C CYS A 186 12.22 7.43 13.49
N SER A 187 11.62 6.40 14.09
CA SER A 187 10.18 6.13 13.97
C SER A 187 9.53 5.95 15.35
N PRO A 188 8.64 6.86 15.77
CA PRO A 188 7.82 6.69 16.97
C PRO A 188 6.81 5.57 16.78
N ARG A 189 7.01 4.48 17.52
CA ARG A 189 6.26 3.23 17.34
C ARG A 189 4.76 3.37 17.66
N MET A 190 4.40 4.11 18.70
CA MET A 190 2.99 4.27 19.08
C MET A 190 2.24 5.11 18.04
N ALA A 191 2.79 6.27 17.67
CA ALA A 191 2.22 7.11 16.61
C ALA A 191 2.12 6.37 15.26
N ASN A 192 3.15 5.61 14.88
CA ASN A 192 3.08 4.74 13.69
C ASN A 192 1.91 3.77 13.75
N ARG A 193 1.69 3.11 14.89
CA ARG A 193 0.57 2.17 15.06
C ARG A 193 -0.78 2.88 14.92
N GLN A 194 -0.91 4.08 15.46
CA GLN A 194 -2.13 4.90 15.37
C GLN A 194 -2.39 5.38 13.94
N LEU A 195 -1.37 5.91 13.26
CA LEU A 195 -1.46 6.29 11.84
C LEU A 195 -1.83 5.08 10.97
N LYS A 196 -1.16 3.94 11.15
CA LYS A 196 -1.49 2.71 10.42
C LYS A 196 -2.91 2.21 10.70
N PHE A 197 -3.43 2.42 11.91
CA PHE A 197 -4.84 2.17 12.19
C PHE A 197 -5.75 3.08 11.37
N LEU A 198 -5.47 4.40 11.29
CA LEU A 198 -6.25 5.33 10.47
C LEU A 198 -6.19 4.97 8.98
N PHE A 199 -5.00 4.71 8.45
CA PHE A 199 -4.84 4.27 7.07
C PHE A 199 -5.49 2.90 6.80
N SER A 200 -5.60 2.01 7.80
CA SER A 200 -6.36 0.75 7.65
C SER A 200 -7.86 0.98 7.47
N PHE A 201 -8.41 2.01 8.11
CA PHE A 201 -9.79 2.41 7.91
C PHE A 201 -10.00 2.98 6.50
N LEU A 202 -9.09 3.86 6.06
CA LEU A 202 -9.10 4.42 4.71
C LEU A 202 -8.90 3.35 3.62
N HIS A 203 -8.01 2.39 3.85
CA HIS A 203 -7.79 1.24 2.99
C HIS A 203 -9.08 0.42 2.85
N ARG A 204 -9.76 0.08 3.96
CA ARG A 204 -11.06 -0.62 3.92
C ARG A 204 -12.13 0.17 3.16
N LYS A 205 -12.19 1.49 3.36
CA LYS A 205 -13.11 2.39 2.64
C LYS A 205 -12.81 2.37 1.14
N CYS A 206 -11.54 2.51 0.73
CA CYS A 206 -11.11 2.49 -0.67
C CYS A 206 -11.37 1.12 -1.32
N MET A 207 -11.04 0.03 -0.62
CA MET A 207 -11.27 -1.34 -1.08
C MET A 207 -12.76 -1.59 -1.33
N LYS A 208 -13.63 -1.24 -0.36
CA LYS A 208 -15.08 -1.37 -0.53
C LYS A 208 -15.59 -0.55 -1.72
N ALA A 209 -15.14 0.69 -1.86
CA ALA A 209 -15.52 1.55 -2.98
C ALA A 209 -15.07 0.96 -4.34
N LEU A 210 -13.85 0.44 -4.44
CA LEU A 210 -13.33 -0.19 -5.64
C LEU A 210 -14.10 -1.47 -5.99
N LEU A 211 -14.36 -2.34 -5.01
CA LEU A 211 -15.16 -3.56 -5.21
C LEU A 211 -16.58 -3.25 -5.68
N SER A 212 -17.24 -2.22 -5.11
CA SER A 212 -18.54 -1.75 -5.61
C SER A 212 -18.47 -1.23 -7.04
N LYS A 213 -17.40 -0.51 -7.41
CA LYS A 213 -17.17 -0.09 -8.80
C LYS A 213 -16.99 -1.28 -9.73
N ILE A 214 -16.18 -2.27 -9.34
CA ILE A 214 -15.98 -3.51 -10.10
C ILE A 214 -17.31 -4.24 -10.30
N GLN A 215 -18.10 -4.41 -9.24
CA GLN A 215 -19.42 -5.04 -9.33
C GLN A 215 -20.34 -4.33 -10.32
N ASN A 216 -20.37 -2.99 -10.29
CA ASN A 216 -21.16 -2.19 -11.24
C ASN A 216 -20.65 -2.33 -12.69
N ILE A 217 -19.32 -2.27 -12.87
CA ILE A 217 -18.67 -2.49 -14.16
C ILE A 217 -18.99 -3.89 -14.71
N LEU A 218 -18.92 -4.92 -13.88
CA LEU A 218 -19.20 -6.31 -14.25
C LEU A 218 -20.69 -6.56 -14.53
N ARG A 219 -21.61 -5.78 -13.96
CA ARG A 219 -23.04 -5.83 -14.32
C ARG A 219 -23.40 -5.08 -15.61
N HIS A 220 -22.55 -4.16 -16.05
CA HIS A 220 -22.83 -3.34 -17.23
C HIS A 220 -22.89 -4.16 -18.52
N SER A 221 -23.84 -3.88 -19.41
CA SER A 221 -24.04 -4.66 -20.66
C SER A 221 -22.99 -4.36 -21.75
N LYS A 222 -22.37 -3.18 -21.72
CA LYS A 222 -21.38 -2.75 -22.72
C LYS A 222 -19.97 -3.28 -22.44
N VAL A 223 -19.74 -4.55 -22.76
CA VAL A 223 -18.48 -5.28 -22.52
C VAL A 223 -17.24 -4.55 -23.08
N ARG A 224 -17.27 -4.04 -24.31
CA ARG A 224 -16.08 -3.42 -24.92
C ARG A 224 -15.66 -2.09 -24.26
N GLU A 225 -16.64 -1.25 -23.92
CA GLU A 225 -16.39 0.06 -23.31
C GLU A 225 -15.85 -0.05 -21.87
N THR A 226 -16.25 -1.11 -21.15
CA THR A 226 -15.89 -1.30 -19.73
C THR A 226 -14.68 -2.18 -19.51
N TRP A 227 -14.12 -2.79 -20.55
CA TRP A 227 -13.01 -3.73 -20.44
C TRP A 227 -11.80 -3.10 -19.74
N VAL A 228 -11.34 -1.93 -20.22
CA VAL A 228 -10.16 -1.26 -19.64
C VAL A 228 -10.40 -0.80 -18.20
N LEU A 229 -11.64 -0.41 -17.87
CA LEU A 229 -12.03 -0.06 -16.49
C LEU A 229 -11.86 -1.27 -15.56
N ALA A 230 -12.43 -2.40 -15.97
CA ALA A 230 -12.36 -3.65 -15.20
C ALA A 230 -10.91 -4.14 -15.11
N PHE A 231 -10.17 -4.07 -16.22
CA PHE A 231 -8.79 -4.53 -16.30
C PHE A 231 -7.88 -3.74 -15.35
N CYS A 232 -7.95 -2.40 -15.37
CA CYS A 232 -7.18 -1.57 -14.44
C CYS A 232 -7.56 -1.82 -12.98
N ALA A 233 -8.85 -2.04 -12.69
CA ALA A 233 -9.30 -2.32 -11.35
C ALA A 233 -8.81 -3.68 -10.84
N VAL A 234 -8.85 -4.73 -11.66
CA VAL A 234 -8.34 -6.07 -11.32
C VAL A 234 -6.82 -6.06 -11.17
N LEU A 235 -6.09 -5.39 -12.08
CA LEU A 235 -4.63 -5.23 -11.96
C LEU A 235 -4.23 -4.53 -10.66
N GLY A 236 -4.89 -3.42 -10.34
CA GLY A 236 -4.63 -2.68 -9.11
C GLY A 236 -4.94 -3.47 -7.85
N LEU A 237 -6.01 -4.29 -7.87
CA LEU A 237 -6.29 -5.22 -6.77
C LEU A 237 -5.18 -6.25 -6.62
N GLY A 238 -4.69 -6.82 -7.72
CA GLY A 238 -3.58 -7.80 -7.66
C GLY A 238 -2.33 -7.21 -7.02
N MET A 239 -1.95 -5.99 -7.39
CA MET A 239 -0.82 -5.28 -6.76
C MET A 239 -1.04 -5.06 -5.25
N VAL A 240 -2.25 -4.66 -4.87
CA VAL A 240 -2.59 -4.43 -3.46
C VAL A 240 -2.57 -5.72 -2.67
N ASP A 241 -3.13 -6.80 -3.22
CA ASP A 241 -3.21 -8.09 -2.56
C ASP A 241 -1.81 -8.68 -2.33
N GLU A 242 -0.90 -8.59 -3.31
CA GLU A 242 0.51 -8.98 -3.17
C GLU A 242 1.19 -8.22 -2.01
N GLU A 243 1.07 -6.88 -1.97
CA GLU A 243 1.67 -6.07 -0.90
C GLU A 243 1.08 -6.38 0.48
N VAL A 244 -0.22 -6.69 0.54
CA VAL A 244 -0.87 -7.13 1.77
C VAL A 244 -0.33 -8.50 2.21
N GLN A 245 -0.13 -9.45 1.30
CA GLN A 245 0.46 -10.76 1.60
C GLN A 245 1.88 -10.62 2.14
N LYS A 246 2.74 -9.82 1.48
CA LYS A 246 4.09 -9.51 2.00
C LYS A 246 4.05 -8.90 3.39
N THR A 247 3.15 -7.93 3.61
CA THR A 247 2.97 -7.28 4.91
C THR A 247 2.53 -8.28 5.99
N ILE A 248 1.65 -9.23 5.66
CA ILE A 248 1.23 -10.31 6.59
C ILE A 248 2.43 -11.15 7.02
N HIS A 249 3.28 -11.57 6.08
CA HIS A 249 4.49 -12.32 6.42
C HIS A 249 5.43 -11.53 7.33
N ILE A 250 5.64 -10.24 7.05
CA ILE A 250 6.47 -9.36 7.90
C ILE A 250 5.88 -9.25 9.32
N ILE A 251 4.56 -9.07 9.43
CA ILE A 251 3.87 -8.99 10.73
C ILE A 251 4.02 -10.30 11.52
N MET A 252 3.80 -11.44 10.88
CA MET A 252 3.91 -12.76 11.54
C MET A 252 5.35 -13.06 11.93
N ASN A 253 6.31 -12.75 11.07
CA ASN A 253 7.74 -12.86 11.39
C ASN A 253 8.12 -11.98 12.59
N SER A 254 7.58 -10.76 12.67
CA SER A 254 7.80 -9.88 13.83
C SER A 254 7.19 -10.46 15.11
N ARG A 255 6.03 -11.13 15.06
CA ARG A 255 5.41 -11.77 16.24
C ARG A 255 6.24 -12.95 16.72
N TRP A 256 6.75 -13.77 15.79
CA TRP A 256 7.66 -14.86 16.09
C TRP A 256 8.97 -14.36 16.71
N THR A 257 9.62 -13.38 16.09
CA THR A 257 10.88 -12.78 16.58
C THR A 257 10.74 -12.24 18.01
N ARG A 258 9.56 -11.70 18.34
CA ARG A 258 9.23 -11.19 19.69
C ARG A 258 8.72 -12.25 20.66
N ARG A 259 8.74 -13.54 20.26
CA ARG A 259 8.25 -14.67 21.06
C ARG A 259 6.79 -14.54 21.49
N GLN A 260 5.99 -13.81 20.72
CA GLN A 260 4.55 -13.66 20.96
C GLN A 260 3.74 -14.82 20.38
N THR A 261 4.32 -15.53 19.40
CA THR A 261 3.70 -16.66 18.71
C THR A 261 4.80 -17.65 18.33
N PRO A 262 4.59 -18.97 18.50
CA PRO A 262 5.51 -19.99 17.98
C PRO A 262 5.72 -19.84 16.46
N GLN A 263 6.90 -20.26 15.96
CA GLN A 263 7.23 -20.13 14.54
C GLN A 263 6.20 -20.84 13.64
N ALA A 264 5.88 -22.10 13.95
CA ALA A 264 4.94 -22.90 13.18
C ALA A 264 3.55 -22.25 13.10
N ASP A 265 3.07 -21.69 14.22
CA ASP A 265 1.78 -21.00 14.27
C ASP A 265 1.80 -19.69 13.47
N ALA A 266 2.92 -18.94 13.50
CA ALA A 266 3.09 -17.71 12.75
C ALA A 266 3.13 -17.96 11.23
N GLU A 267 3.85 -19.00 10.80
CA GLU A 267 3.90 -19.47 9.41
C GLU A 267 2.53 -19.95 8.93
N TRP A 268 1.85 -20.77 9.72
CA TRP A 268 0.49 -21.24 9.43
C TRP A 268 -0.51 -20.09 9.29
N GLN A 269 -0.50 -19.14 10.22
CA GLN A 269 -1.39 -17.98 10.17
C GLN A 269 -1.13 -17.09 8.95
N ALA A 270 0.14 -16.90 8.58
CA ALA A 270 0.49 -16.15 7.38
C ALA A 270 -0.04 -16.87 6.13
N GLN A 271 0.28 -18.16 5.98
CA GLN A 271 -0.15 -18.98 4.85
C GLN A 271 -1.68 -18.99 4.71
N TRP A 272 -2.40 -19.26 5.79
CA TRP A 272 -3.87 -19.28 5.78
C TRP A 272 -4.47 -17.93 5.36
N ALA A 273 -3.88 -16.83 5.84
CA ALA A 273 -4.33 -15.49 5.46
C ALA A 273 -4.04 -15.16 3.99
N CYS A 274 -2.88 -15.57 3.47
CA CYS A 274 -2.51 -15.42 2.06
C CYS A 274 -3.43 -16.24 1.15
N GLU A 275 -3.69 -17.51 1.47
CA GLU A 275 -4.63 -18.36 0.73
C GLU A 275 -6.05 -17.80 0.69
N ALA A 276 -6.49 -17.16 1.78
CA ALA A 276 -7.79 -16.51 1.83
C ALA A 276 -7.86 -15.25 0.95
N ILE A 277 -6.73 -14.59 0.68
CA ILE A 277 -6.63 -13.49 -0.28
C ILE A 277 -6.65 -14.06 -1.70
N ASP A 278 -5.82 -15.07 -1.98
CA ASP A 278 -5.74 -15.71 -3.31
C ASP A 278 -7.09 -16.23 -3.78
N LYS A 279 -7.83 -16.93 -2.92
CA LYS A 279 -9.19 -17.44 -3.26
C LYS A 279 -10.15 -16.33 -3.65
N LYS A 280 -10.06 -15.15 -3.02
CA LYS A 280 -10.91 -14.00 -3.33
C LYS A 280 -10.48 -13.33 -4.62
N PHE A 281 -9.18 -13.19 -4.83
CA PHE A 281 -8.64 -12.63 -6.06
C PHE A 281 -8.95 -13.53 -7.26
N GLU A 282 -8.75 -14.84 -7.12
CA GLU A 282 -9.11 -15.85 -8.13
C GLU A 282 -10.57 -15.70 -8.53
N TYR A 283 -11.49 -15.63 -7.57
CA TYR A 283 -12.91 -15.41 -7.85
C TYR A 283 -13.17 -14.13 -8.68
N ILE A 284 -12.51 -13.02 -8.38
CA ILE A 284 -12.64 -11.76 -9.15
C ILE A 284 -12.08 -11.93 -10.56
N THR A 285 -10.92 -12.56 -10.71
CA THR A 285 -10.31 -12.83 -12.02
C THR A 285 -11.17 -13.77 -12.87
N ASP A 286 -11.83 -14.73 -12.24
CA ASP A 286 -12.78 -15.65 -12.87
C ASP A 286 -14.02 -14.92 -13.39
N LEU A 287 -14.60 -14.03 -12.58
CA LEU A 287 -15.71 -13.18 -13.03
C LEU A 287 -15.30 -12.29 -14.21
N PHE A 288 -14.09 -11.72 -14.15
CA PHE A 288 -13.54 -10.95 -15.25
C PHE A 288 -13.41 -11.82 -16.52
N ARG A 289 -12.76 -12.98 -16.43
CA ARG A 289 -12.58 -13.91 -17.55
C ARG A 289 -13.91 -14.36 -18.14
N ARG A 290 -14.87 -14.80 -17.33
CA ARG A 290 -16.20 -15.23 -17.81
C ARG A 290 -16.92 -14.11 -18.54
N LYS A 291 -16.85 -12.87 -18.04
CA LYS A 291 -17.50 -11.73 -18.70
C LYS A 291 -16.83 -11.36 -20.02
N TYR A 292 -15.50 -11.25 -20.02
CA TYR A 292 -14.76 -10.64 -21.12
C TYR A 292 -14.20 -11.65 -22.13
N ASN A 293 -14.02 -12.93 -21.77
CA ASN A 293 -13.51 -13.97 -22.67
C ASN A 293 -14.62 -14.84 -23.29
N SER A 294 -15.75 -15.06 -22.61
CA SER A 294 -16.80 -15.99 -23.09
C SER A 294 -17.84 -15.38 -24.05
N SER A 295 -17.78 -14.08 -24.32
CA SER A 295 -18.72 -13.45 -25.24
C SER A 295 -18.30 -13.69 -26.70
N SER A 296 -19.23 -14.07 -27.59
CA SER A 296 -19.00 -14.10 -29.04
C SER A 296 -18.65 -12.73 -29.66
N ARG A 297 -18.68 -11.66 -28.84
CA ARG A 297 -18.25 -10.29 -29.16
C ARG A 297 -16.97 -9.87 -28.41
N SER A 298 -16.32 -10.83 -27.75
CA SER A 298 -15.06 -10.70 -27.01
C SER A 298 -13.99 -10.18 -27.95
N MET A 299 -13.60 -8.94 -27.72
CA MET A 299 -12.42 -8.34 -28.30
C MET A 299 -11.45 -8.25 -27.13
N ASN A 300 -10.64 -9.29 -26.92
CA ASN A 300 -9.57 -9.24 -25.91
C ASN A 300 -8.54 -8.22 -26.38
N PRO A 301 -8.45 -7.02 -25.78
CA PRO A 301 -7.57 -5.99 -26.29
C PRO A 301 -6.10 -6.33 -26.11
N LEU A 302 -5.74 -7.21 -25.16
CA LEU A 302 -4.35 -7.68 -25.02
C LEU A 302 -3.90 -8.55 -26.20
N ALA A 303 -4.83 -9.28 -26.82
CA ALA A 303 -4.52 -10.12 -27.99
C ALA A 303 -4.67 -9.37 -29.31
N ASN A 304 -5.47 -8.31 -29.34
CA ASN A 304 -5.90 -7.65 -30.58
C ASN A 304 -5.60 -6.14 -30.59
N TYR A 305 -4.62 -5.67 -29.81
CA TYR A 305 -4.38 -4.22 -29.62
C TYR A 305 -4.08 -3.47 -30.93
N ASP A 306 -3.59 -4.15 -31.97
CA ASP A 306 -3.30 -3.58 -33.29
C ASP A 306 -4.54 -3.42 -34.19
N HIS A 307 -5.70 -3.98 -33.81
CA HIS A 307 -6.93 -3.81 -34.58
C HIS A 307 -7.48 -2.39 -34.42
N THR A 308 -7.77 -1.73 -35.54
CA THR A 308 -8.35 -0.37 -35.58
C THR A 308 -9.62 -0.25 -34.73
N GLU A 309 -10.45 -1.30 -34.70
CA GLU A 309 -11.67 -1.33 -33.87
C GLU A 309 -11.38 -1.29 -32.36
N VAL A 310 -10.27 -1.91 -31.91
CA VAL A 310 -9.82 -1.84 -30.51
C VAL A 310 -9.37 -0.41 -30.19
N ALA A 311 -8.56 0.19 -31.06
CA ALA A 311 -8.09 1.56 -30.89
C ALA A 311 -9.24 2.57 -30.82
N GLN A 312 -10.25 2.42 -31.68
CA GLN A 312 -11.45 3.26 -31.68
C GLN A 312 -12.30 3.07 -30.42
N CYS A 313 -12.41 1.83 -29.91
CA CYS A 313 -13.21 1.55 -28.72
C CYS A 313 -12.50 1.95 -27.42
N LEU A 314 -11.20 1.72 -27.32
CA LEU A 314 -10.41 2.00 -26.12
C LEU A 314 -9.97 3.46 -26.01
N GLY A 315 -9.68 4.12 -27.13
CA GLY A 315 -9.03 5.44 -27.15
C GLY A 315 -7.50 5.31 -27.12
N GLY A 316 -6.81 6.38 -27.52
CA GLY A 316 -5.37 6.37 -27.76
C GLY A 316 -4.54 5.97 -26.54
N ALA A 317 -4.75 6.63 -25.39
CA ALA A 317 -3.94 6.35 -24.20
C ALA A 317 -4.19 4.93 -23.66
N ALA A 318 -5.45 4.48 -23.67
CA ALA A 318 -5.82 3.15 -23.21
C ALA A 318 -5.27 2.03 -24.12
N THR A 319 -5.23 2.24 -25.44
CA THR A 319 -4.61 1.28 -26.37
C THR A 319 -3.10 1.23 -26.20
N ASP A 320 -2.43 2.38 -26.06
CA ASP A 320 -0.99 2.40 -25.77
C ASP A 320 -0.66 1.67 -24.46
N PHE A 321 -1.46 1.92 -23.42
CA PHE A 321 -1.35 1.22 -22.14
C PHE A 321 -1.46 -0.30 -22.32
N VAL A 322 -2.51 -0.80 -22.98
CA VAL A 322 -2.72 -2.24 -23.22
C VAL A 322 -1.55 -2.86 -23.98
N ARG A 323 -1.07 -2.19 -25.03
CA ARG A 323 0.09 -2.64 -25.83
C ARG A 323 1.36 -2.75 -24.97
N ARG A 324 1.63 -1.75 -24.13
CA ARG A 324 2.82 -1.73 -23.25
C ARG A 324 2.72 -2.73 -22.12
N VAL A 325 1.52 -2.96 -21.58
CA VAL A 325 1.27 -4.03 -20.61
C VAL A 325 1.50 -5.40 -21.25
N HIS A 326 1.00 -5.64 -22.47
CA HIS A 326 1.25 -6.88 -23.20
C HIS A 326 2.75 -7.12 -23.42
N ALA A 327 3.49 -6.11 -23.89
CA ALA A 327 4.94 -6.20 -24.06
C ALA A 327 5.67 -6.55 -22.75
N LEU A 328 5.26 -5.95 -21.63
CA LEU A 328 5.82 -6.22 -20.30
C LEU A 328 5.56 -7.67 -19.85
N VAL A 329 4.37 -8.20 -20.13
CA VAL A 329 4.01 -9.60 -19.82
C VAL A 329 4.80 -10.58 -20.68
N VAL A 330 4.95 -10.32 -21.99
CA VAL A 330 5.75 -11.17 -22.89
C VAL A 330 7.22 -11.18 -22.48
N GLU A 331 7.79 -10.01 -22.17
CA GLU A 331 9.15 -9.90 -21.66
C GLU A 331 9.34 -10.80 -20.42
N LYS A 332 8.42 -10.72 -19.45
CA LYS A 332 8.48 -11.53 -18.23
C LYS A 332 8.28 -13.03 -18.49
N GLY A 333 7.40 -13.41 -19.41
CA GLY A 333 7.16 -14.80 -19.78
C GLY A 333 8.42 -15.48 -20.33
N VAL A 334 9.17 -14.78 -21.20
CA VAL A 334 10.44 -15.26 -21.75
C VAL A 334 11.49 -15.49 -20.64
N TYR A 335 11.51 -14.66 -19.59
CA TYR A 335 12.40 -14.87 -18.44
C TYR A 335 12.05 -16.12 -17.61
N HIS A 336 10.77 -16.49 -17.50
CA HIS A 336 10.35 -17.69 -16.77
C HIS A 336 10.70 -18.98 -17.53
N ASP A 337 10.62 -18.96 -18.87
CA ASP A 337 10.98 -20.12 -19.70
C ASP A 337 12.51 -20.37 -19.72
N HIS A 338 13.34 -19.32 -19.57
CA HIS A 338 14.79 -19.45 -19.49
C HIS A 338 15.34 -19.76 -18.09
N ALA A 339 14.59 -19.45 -17.02
CA ALA A 339 14.96 -19.78 -15.64
C ALA A 339 14.58 -21.22 -15.23
N ALA A 340 13.84 -21.94 -16.09
CA ALA A 340 13.40 -23.32 -15.90
C ALA A 340 14.29 -24.36 -16.61
N VAL A 341 15.46 -23.96 -17.13
CA VAL A 341 16.46 -24.83 -17.78
C VAL A 341 17.65 -25.11 -16.88
#